data_AF-A0A964IQQ2-F1
#
_entry.id   AF-A0A964IQQ2-F1
#
_cell.length_a   1.000
_cell.length_b   1.000
_cell.length_c   1.000
_cell.angle_alpha   90.00
_cell.angle_beta   90.00
_cell.angle_gamma   90.00
#
_symmetry.space_group_name_H-M   'P 1'
#
loop_
_entity.id
_entity.type
_entity.pdbx_description
1 polymer ?
#
loop_
_entity_poly.entity_id
_entity_poly.type
_entity_poly.pdbx_seq_one_letter_code
_entity_poly.pdbx_strand_id
1 'polypeptide(L)'
;MHMYDRGLSEEKRMMRQSCRDFVDDVVLPFIKQNWQREWSMVPEDRLPISILEGAEKVGIRTLGVPEEYGGVELEKGTEVSTFAMIAEEIARGDSGLADKLVQNWKVSVLLRQFAPKHLQEKWFKRLVAEPQFLMAHCLTEPRGASDRWLPYNVPEAAMQTKAVKADG
;
A
#
# COMPACT_ATOMS: atom_id res chain seq x y z
N MET A 1 13.49 24.00 -12.61
CA MET A 1 12.18 23.39 -12.27
C MET A 1 11.87 22.35 -13.33
N HIS A 2 11.87 21.06 -12.98
CA HIS A 2 11.59 20.00 -13.95
C HIS A 2 10.15 20.11 -14.44
N MET A 3 9.87 19.68 -15.67
CA MET A 3 8.53 19.76 -16.29
C MET A 3 7.45 19.07 -15.43
N TYR A 4 7.83 18.03 -14.69
CA TYR A 4 6.98 17.25 -13.80
C TYR A 4 6.55 17.97 -12.51
N ASP A 5 7.15 19.12 -12.16
CA ASP A 5 6.82 19.83 -10.92
C ASP A 5 5.79 20.96 -11.10
N ARG A 6 5.37 21.20 -12.34
CA ARG A 6 4.37 22.24 -12.64
C ARG A 6 3.01 21.79 -12.09
N GLY A 7 2.46 22.58 -11.17
CA GLY A 7 1.13 22.32 -10.57
C GLY A 7 1.15 21.52 -9.27
N LEU A 8 2.31 21.07 -8.78
CA LEU A 8 2.43 20.50 -7.44
C LEU A 8 2.55 21.59 -6.38
N SER A 9 1.86 21.42 -5.26
CA SER A 9 2.09 22.22 -4.05
C SER A 9 3.50 21.96 -3.50
N GLU A 10 3.99 22.87 -2.66
CA GLU A 10 5.30 22.73 -2.02
C GLU A 10 5.39 21.45 -1.17
N GLU A 11 4.34 21.15 -0.40
CA GLU A 11 4.21 19.92 0.39
C GLU A 11 4.35 18.67 -0.50
N LYS A 12 3.64 18.60 -1.63
CA LYS A 12 3.76 17.46 -2.55
C LYS A 12 5.16 17.33 -3.14
N ARG A 13 5.82 18.44 -3.44
CA ARG A 13 7.22 18.43 -3.89
C ARG A 13 8.14 17.87 -2.80
N MET A 14 7.95 18.25 -1.54
CA MET A 14 8.72 17.73 -0.42
C MET A 14 8.48 16.24 -0.18
N MET A 15 7.22 15.78 -0.23
CA MET A 15 6.88 14.36 -0.13
C MET A 15 7.51 13.55 -1.27
N ARG A 16 7.40 14.06 -2.51
CA ARG A 16 8.01 13.44 -3.68
C ARG A 16 9.52 13.36 -3.55
N GLN A 17 10.17 14.43 -3.11
CA GLN A 17 11.62 14.46 -2.94
C GLN A 17 12.06 13.47 -1.87
N SER A 18 11.38 13.44 -0.72
CA SER A 18 11.68 12.49 0.37
C SER A 18 11.55 11.03 -0.10
N CYS A 19 10.50 10.73 -0.87
CA CYS A 19 10.31 9.42 -1.48
C CYS A 19 11.39 9.10 -2.52
N ARG A 20 11.77 10.08 -3.34
CA ARG A 20 12.81 9.93 -4.37
C ARG A 20 14.16 9.62 -3.75
N ASP A 21 14.55 10.36 -2.71
CA ASP A 21 15.81 10.16 -1.98
C ASP A 21 15.84 8.76 -1.37
N PHE A 22 14.75 8.32 -0.73
CA PHE A 22 14.63 6.94 -0.23
C PHE A 22 14.80 5.89 -1.32
N VAL A 23 14.21 6.12 -2.50
CA VAL A 23 14.33 5.19 -3.63
C VAL A 23 15.75 5.16 -4.18
N ASP A 24 16.40 6.32 -4.32
CA ASP A 24 17.75 6.45 -4.88
C ASP A 24 18.82 5.90 -3.92
N ASP A 25 18.67 6.16 -2.62
CA ASP A 25 19.69 5.83 -1.62
C ASP A 25 19.52 4.43 -1.02
N VAL A 26 18.30 3.87 -1.01
CA VAL A 26 18.00 2.61 -0.33
C VAL A 26 17.44 1.55 -1.28
N VAL A 27 16.36 1.83 -1.99
CA VAL A 27 15.64 0.82 -2.78
C VAL A 27 16.45 0.38 -3.99
N LEU A 28 16.89 1.32 -4.84
CA LEU A 28 17.62 1.01 -6.07
C LEU A 28 18.96 0.28 -5.80
N PRO A 29 19.78 0.69 -4.83
CA PRO A 29 20.99 -0.05 -4.49
C PRO A 29 20.70 -1.49 -4.04
N PHE A 30 19.66 -1.69 -3.21
CA PHE A 30 19.24 -3.02 -2.78
C PHE A 30 18.83 -3.89 -3.97
N ILE A 31 17.94 -3.40 -4.82
CA ILE A 31 17.42 -4.17 -5.97
C ILE A 31 18.55 -4.52 -6.95
N LYS A 32 19.46 -3.58 -7.26
CA LYS A 32 20.60 -3.85 -8.14
C LYS A 32 21.50 -4.98 -7.62
N GLN A 33 21.68 -5.06 -6.31
CA GLN A 33 22.53 -6.07 -5.68
C GLN A 33 21.80 -7.41 -5.46
N ASN A 34 20.47 -7.40 -5.41
CA ASN A 34 19.68 -8.52 -4.89
C ASN A 34 18.49 -8.92 -5.78
N TRP A 35 18.45 -8.52 -7.05
CA TRP A 35 17.30 -8.74 -7.94
C TRP A 35 16.87 -10.22 -8.03
N GLN A 36 17.78 -11.17 -7.83
CA GLN A 36 17.44 -12.60 -7.84
C GLN A 36 16.50 -13.01 -6.70
N ARG A 37 16.46 -12.24 -5.60
CA ARG A 37 15.61 -12.51 -4.44
C ARG A 37 14.14 -12.52 -4.78
N GLU A 38 13.71 -11.76 -5.79
CA GLU A 38 12.32 -11.77 -6.28
C GLU A 38 11.86 -13.15 -6.78
N TRP A 39 12.79 -14.01 -7.20
CA TRP A 39 12.48 -15.37 -7.66
C TRP A 39 12.33 -16.38 -6.51
N SER A 40 12.64 -16.00 -5.26
CA SER A 40 12.47 -16.89 -4.12
C SER A 40 10.98 -17.20 -3.91
N MET A 41 10.63 -18.46 -3.66
CA MET A 41 9.28 -18.83 -3.24
C MET A 41 9.07 -18.73 -1.72
N VAL A 42 10.11 -18.34 -0.98
CA VAL A 42 10.06 -18.01 0.44
C VAL A 42 9.81 -16.50 0.56
N PRO A 43 8.62 -16.05 1.03
CA PRO A 43 8.27 -14.63 1.05
C PRO A 43 9.28 -13.74 1.81
N GLU A 44 9.81 -14.25 2.92
CA GLU A 44 10.77 -13.57 3.79
C GLU A 44 12.11 -13.31 3.08
N ASP A 45 12.42 -14.11 2.06
CA ASP A 45 13.63 -13.98 1.28
C ASP A 45 13.51 -12.91 0.19
N ARG A 46 12.33 -12.38 -0.15
CA ARG A 46 12.20 -11.42 -1.27
C ARG A 46 12.64 -10.01 -0.89
N LEU A 47 11.86 -9.37 -0.02
CA LEU A 47 12.06 -7.98 0.40
C LEU A 47 12.49 -7.93 1.87
N PRO A 48 13.66 -7.37 2.20
CA PRO A 48 14.10 -7.28 3.58
C PRO A 48 13.23 -6.29 4.36
N ILE A 49 13.01 -6.64 5.62
CA ILE A 49 12.29 -5.83 6.62
C ILE A 49 12.79 -4.37 6.66
N SER A 50 14.11 -4.16 6.53
CA SER A 50 14.72 -2.83 6.59
C SER A 50 14.20 -1.86 5.52
N ILE A 51 13.73 -2.36 4.37
CA ILE A 51 13.12 -1.53 3.33
C ILE A 51 11.75 -1.00 3.79
N LEU A 52 10.95 -1.83 4.46
CA LEU A 52 9.66 -1.40 5.03
C LEU A 52 9.87 -0.43 6.20
N GLU A 53 10.89 -0.63 7.03
CA GLU A 53 11.28 0.32 8.08
C GLU A 53 11.76 1.65 7.49
N GLY A 54 12.45 1.63 6.35
CA GLY A 54 12.80 2.84 5.60
C GLY A 54 11.56 3.57 5.07
N ALA A 55 10.62 2.83 4.49
CA ALA A 55 9.34 3.38 4.03
C ALA A 55 8.51 3.99 5.18
N GLU A 56 8.59 3.42 6.39
CA GLU A 56 8.00 4.01 7.60
C GLU A 56 8.68 5.32 8.00
N LYS A 57 10.01 5.34 8.05
CA LYS A 57 10.78 6.54 8.44
C LYS A 57 10.53 7.74 7.52
N VAL A 58 10.28 7.48 6.24
CA VAL A 58 9.97 8.50 5.23
C VAL A 58 8.48 8.86 5.21
N GLY A 59 7.65 8.14 5.99
CA GLY A 59 6.22 8.42 6.13
C GLY A 59 5.35 7.93 4.97
N ILE A 60 5.89 7.09 4.08
CA ILE A 60 5.16 6.62 2.89
C ILE A 60 4.40 5.31 3.13
N ARG A 61 4.66 4.56 4.21
CA ARG A 61 3.96 3.29 4.49
C ARG A 61 2.53 3.48 5.00
N THR A 62 2.29 4.52 5.78
CA THR A 62 1.03 4.79 6.50
C THR A 62 0.17 5.86 5.82
N LEU A 63 0.45 6.17 4.54
CA LEU A 63 -0.41 7.10 3.79
C LEU A 63 -1.85 6.56 3.75
N GLY A 64 -2.83 7.44 3.99
CA GLY A 64 -4.24 7.09 4.08
C GLY A 64 -4.71 6.65 5.48
N VAL A 65 -3.81 6.52 6.45
CA VAL A 65 -4.16 6.38 7.88
C VAL A 65 -4.55 7.76 8.43
N PRO A 66 -5.69 7.90 9.13
CA PRO A 66 -6.06 9.18 9.73
C PRO A 66 -5.05 9.66 10.79
N GLU A 67 -4.87 10.99 10.89
CA GLU A 67 -3.94 11.62 11.84
C GLU A 67 -4.26 11.25 13.30
N GLU A 68 -5.53 11.08 13.66
CA GLU A 68 -5.95 10.67 15.02
C GLU A 68 -5.36 9.31 15.46
N TYR A 69 -4.85 8.51 14.51
CA TYR A 69 -4.18 7.23 14.76
C TYR A 69 -2.67 7.28 14.51
N GLY A 70 -2.08 8.45 14.25
CA GLY A 70 -0.66 8.63 13.98
C GLY A 70 -0.27 8.48 12.50
N GLY A 71 -1.22 8.60 11.58
CA GLY A 71 -0.97 8.66 10.14
C GLY A 71 -0.61 10.05 9.63
N VAL A 72 -0.40 10.15 8.31
CA VAL A 72 -0.17 11.43 7.61
C VAL A 72 -1.48 11.87 6.96
N GLU A 73 -2.01 13.02 7.36
CA GLU A 73 -3.17 13.60 6.68
C GLU A 73 -2.74 14.11 5.29
N LEU A 74 -3.53 13.79 4.27
CA LEU A 74 -3.34 14.28 2.92
C LEU A 74 -4.48 15.23 2.56
N GLU A 75 -4.16 16.23 1.75
CA GLU A 75 -5.13 17.21 1.27
C GLU A 75 -6.34 16.53 0.59
N LYS A 76 -7.52 16.80 1.15
CA LYS A 76 -8.79 16.29 0.61
C LYS A 76 -9.02 16.86 -0.80
N GLY A 77 -9.38 15.99 -1.74
CA GLY A 77 -9.59 16.35 -3.15
C GLY A 77 -8.34 16.17 -4.04
N THR A 78 -7.16 16.09 -3.44
CA THR A 78 -5.92 15.80 -4.19
C THR A 78 -5.18 14.55 -3.68
N GLU A 79 -5.67 13.90 -2.64
CA GLU A 79 -5.15 12.65 -2.05
C GLU A 79 -4.80 11.57 -3.10
N VAL A 80 -5.71 11.25 -4.02
CA VAL A 80 -5.47 10.21 -5.05
C VAL A 80 -4.29 10.59 -5.95
N SER A 81 -4.17 11.86 -6.32
CA SER A 81 -3.02 12.33 -7.11
C SER A 81 -1.71 12.27 -6.33
N THR A 82 -1.76 12.47 -5.01
CA THR A 82 -0.59 12.31 -4.13
C THR A 82 -0.19 10.85 -4.03
N PHE A 83 -1.14 9.92 -3.85
CA PHE A 83 -0.84 8.49 -3.90
C PHE A 83 -0.21 8.09 -5.24
N ALA A 84 -0.77 8.56 -6.36
CA ALA A 84 -0.24 8.25 -7.69
C ALA A 84 1.21 8.75 -7.86
N MET A 85 1.49 9.99 -7.46
CA MET A 85 2.82 10.58 -7.54
C MET A 85 3.85 9.81 -6.68
N ILE A 86 3.49 9.44 -5.45
CA ILE A 86 4.38 8.68 -4.57
C ILE A 86 4.56 7.24 -5.08
N ALA A 87 3.49 6.59 -5.55
CA ALA A 87 3.55 5.26 -6.15
C ALA A 87 4.46 5.23 -7.39
N GLU A 88 4.38 6.25 -8.25
CA GLU A 88 5.24 6.39 -9.43
C GLU A 88 6.73 6.47 -9.03
N GLU A 89 7.06 7.27 -8.02
CA GLU A 89 8.44 7.38 -7.54
C GLU A 89 8.95 6.07 -6.92
N ILE A 90 8.12 5.34 -6.16
CA ILE A 90 8.51 4.02 -5.62
C ILE A 90 8.70 3.01 -6.77
N ALA A 91 7.78 2.98 -7.73
CA ALA A 91 7.79 2.05 -8.84
C ALA A 91 8.98 2.26 -9.79
N ARG A 92 9.56 3.47 -9.82
CA ARG A 92 10.84 3.74 -10.49
C ARG A 92 11.99 2.91 -9.91
N GLY A 93 11.92 2.58 -8.62
CA GLY A 93 12.86 1.68 -7.95
C GLY A 93 12.46 0.22 -8.08
N ASP A 94 11.26 -0.10 -7.61
CA ASP A 94 10.69 -1.44 -7.65
C ASP A 94 9.15 -1.41 -7.66
N SER A 95 8.55 -2.05 -8.65
CA SER A 95 7.08 -2.12 -8.78
C SER A 95 6.45 -3.04 -7.73
N GLY A 96 7.18 -4.06 -7.24
CA GLY A 96 6.71 -4.96 -6.21
C GLY A 96 6.56 -4.29 -4.84
N LEU A 97 7.46 -3.38 -4.50
CA LEU A 97 7.40 -2.53 -3.31
C LEU A 97 6.27 -1.50 -3.44
N ALA A 98 6.13 -0.88 -4.62
CA ALA A 98 5.05 0.05 -4.88
C ALA A 98 3.68 -0.61 -4.65
N ASP A 99 3.46 -1.82 -5.17
CA ASP A 99 2.21 -2.56 -4.94
C ASP A 99 1.98 -2.81 -3.44
N LYS A 100 2.97 -3.29 -2.69
CA LYS A 100 2.84 -3.53 -1.23
C LYS A 100 2.38 -2.29 -0.47
N LEU A 101 2.97 -1.13 -0.75
CA LEU A 101 2.62 0.12 -0.06
C LEU A 101 1.26 0.67 -0.53
N VAL A 102 0.97 0.62 -1.83
CA VAL A 102 -0.34 1.02 -2.37
C VAL A 102 -1.47 0.16 -1.82
N GLN A 103 -1.25 -1.14 -1.58
CA GLN A 103 -2.21 -2.02 -0.93
C GLN A 103 -2.52 -1.55 0.50
N ASN A 104 -1.50 -1.18 1.27
CA ASN A 104 -1.69 -0.58 2.60
C ASN A 104 -2.53 0.69 2.56
N TRP A 105 -2.27 1.59 1.60
CA TRP A 105 -3.02 2.84 1.49
C TRP A 105 -4.47 2.58 1.10
N LYS A 106 -4.70 1.72 0.10
CA LYS A 106 -6.03 1.33 -0.35
C LYS A 106 -6.86 0.73 0.79
N VAL A 107 -6.29 -0.22 1.55
CA VAL A 107 -7.01 -0.83 2.68
C VAL A 107 -7.25 0.19 3.79
N SER A 108 -6.29 1.09 4.05
CA SER A 108 -6.49 2.20 5.00
C SER A 108 -7.67 3.10 4.62
N VAL A 109 -7.78 3.47 3.34
CA VAL A 109 -8.91 4.25 2.82
C VAL A 109 -10.24 3.50 3.00
N LEU A 110 -10.28 2.20 2.71
CA LEU A 110 -11.49 1.38 2.90
C LEU A 110 -11.87 1.28 4.39
N LEU A 111 -10.89 1.09 5.29
CA LEU A 111 -11.12 1.02 6.72
C LEU A 111 -11.69 2.32 7.27
N ARG A 112 -11.07 3.46 6.98
CA ARG A 112 -11.56 4.75 7.49
C ARG A 112 -12.95 5.11 6.95
N GLN A 113 -13.28 4.65 5.73
CA GLN A 113 -14.55 4.98 5.08
C GLN A 113 -15.70 4.07 5.49
N PHE A 114 -15.45 2.77 5.69
CA PHE A 114 -16.52 1.79 5.84
C PHE A 114 -16.49 1.00 7.16
N ALA A 115 -15.35 0.92 7.85
CA ALA A 115 -15.27 0.12 9.07
C ALA A 115 -15.85 0.89 10.27
N PRO A 116 -16.56 0.22 11.19
CA PRO A 116 -16.93 0.79 12.49
C PRO A 116 -15.70 1.28 13.28
N LYS A 117 -15.87 2.31 14.11
CA LYS A 117 -14.77 2.98 14.83
C LYS A 117 -13.87 2.03 15.64
N HIS A 118 -14.45 1.01 16.29
CA HIS A 118 -13.66 0.03 17.05
C HIS A 118 -12.73 -0.83 16.18
N LEU A 119 -13.11 -1.11 14.91
CA LEU A 119 -12.23 -1.80 13.97
C LEU A 119 -11.16 -0.86 13.41
N GLN A 120 -11.51 0.39 13.13
CA GLN A 120 -10.53 1.41 12.73
C GLN A 120 -9.44 1.55 13.81
N GLU A 121 -9.84 1.73 15.07
CA GLU A 121 -8.93 1.86 16.20
C GLU A 121 -8.02 0.64 16.34
N LYS A 122 -8.58 -0.58 16.28
CA LYS A 122 -7.81 -1.82 16.37
C LYS A 122 -6.75 -1.92 15.26
N TRP A 123 -7.14 -1.69 14.01
CA TRP A 123 -6.28 -1.96 12.87
C TRP A 123 -5.29 -0.83 12.58
N PHE A 124 -5.68 0.44 12.74
CA PHE A 124 -4.76 1.57 12.56
C PHE A 124 -3.71 1.62 13.66
N LYS A 125 -4.07 1.41 14.93
CA LYS A 125 -3.08 1.35 16.02
C LYS A 125 -2.05 0.26 15.77
N ARG A 126 -2.49 -0.91 15.28
CA ARG A 126 -1.58 -2.00 14.94
C ARG A 126 -0.67 -1.65 13.76
N LEU A 127 -1.24 -1.10 12.70
CA LEU A 127 -0.49 -0.67 11.51
C LEU A 127 0.59 0.35 11.87
N VAL A 128 0.27 1.37 12.67
CA VAL A 128 1.23 2.42 13.07
C VAL A 128 2.28 1.89 14.06
N ALA A 129 1.91 1.01 15.00
CA ALA A 129 2.84 0.49 16.00
C ALA A 129 3.88 -0.50 15.44
N GLU A 130 3.56 -1.20 14.35
CA GLU A 130 4.39 -2.24 13.74
C GLU A 130 4.89 -1.79 12.36
N PRO A 131 6.16 -1.34 12.21
CA PRO A 131 6.72 -0.86 10.92
C PRO A 131 6.68 -1.87 9.78
N GLN A 132 6.52 -3.15 10.10
CA GLN A 132 6.50 -4.27 9.15
C GLN A 132 5.07 -4.68 8.79
N PHE A 133 4.06 -4.10 9.44
CA PHE A 133 2.68 -4.51 9.26
C PHE A 133 2.18 -4.11 7.86
N LEU A 134 1.72 -5.11 7.13
CA LEU A 134 1.12 -5.00 5.82
C LEU A 134 -0.30 -5.56 5.84
N MET A 135 -1.16 -4.94 5.05
CA MET A 135 -2.54 -5.35 4.81
C MET A 135 -2.67 -5.88 3.39
N ALA A 136 -3.49 -6.91 3.23
CA ALA A 136 -3.73 -7.54 1.94
C ALA A 136 -5.24 -7.62 1.66
N HIS A 137 -5.59 -7.44 0.38
CA HIS A 137 -6.93 -7.72 -0.11
C HIS A 137 -6.94 -9.12 -0.75
N CYS A 138 -7.36 -10.12 0.03
CA CYS A 138 -7.32 -11.54 -0.34
C CYS A 138 -8.54 -11.93 -1.16
N LEU A 139 -8.55 -11.51 -2.42
CA LEU A 139 -9.66 -11.77 -3.32
C LEU A 139 -9.40 -12.89 -4.32
N THR A 140 -8.23 -12.91 -4.95
CA THR A 140 -7.95 -13.82 -6.07
C THR A 140 -7.99 -15.27 -5.61
N GLU A 141 -8.70 -16.11 -6.36
CA GLU A 141 -8.81 -17.56 -6.12
C GLU A 141 -8.17 -18.35 -7.27
N PRO A 142 -7.87 -19.66 -7.11
CA PRO A 142 -7.28 -20.49 -8.16
C PRO A 142 -8.06 -20.49 -9.48
N ARG A 143 -9.38 -20.32 -9.44
CA ARG A 143 -10.25 -20.21 -10.63
C ARG A 143 -10.32 -18.80 -11.24
N GLY A 144 -9.63 -17.83 -10.67
CA GLY A 144 -9.76 -16.42 -11.02
C GLY A 144 -10.91 -15.74 -10.28
N ALA A 145 -10.94 -14.40 -10.35
CA ALA A 145 -11.94 -13.57 -9.66
C ALA A 145 -12.49 -12.44 -10.55
N SER A 146 -12.22 -12.47 -11.86
CA SER A 146 -12.62 -11.43 -12.82
C SER A 146 -14.13 -11.27 -12.92
N ASP A 147 -14.87 -12.39 -12.82
CA ASP A 147 -16.32 -12.42 -13.05
C ASP A 147 -17.16 -12.01 -11.83
N ARG A 148 -16.53 -11.79 -10.67
CA ARG A 148 -17.22 -11.54 -9.38
C ARG A 148 -18.16 -10.32 -9.38
N TRP A 149 -17.96 -9.37 -10.29
CA TRP A 149 -18.75 -8.13 -10.41
C TRP A 149 -19.64 -8.11 -11.65
N LEU A 150 -19.64 -9.17 -12.45
CA LEU A 150 -20.43 -9.20 -13.66
C LEU A 150 -21.90 -9.42 -13.33
N PRO A 151 -22.82 -8.84 -14.13
CA PRO A 151 -24.24 -8.77 -13.78
C PRO A 151 -24.99 -10.11 -13.91
N TYR A 152 -24.32 -11.20 -14.32
CA TYR A 152 -24.95 -12.51 -14.45
C TYR A 152 -24.66 -13.37 -13.21
N ASN A 153 -25.75 -13.86 -12.59
CA ASN A 153 -25.69 -14.65 -11.36
C ASN A 153 -25.67 -16.15 -11.67
N VAL A 154 -24.50 -16.69 -11.99
CA VAL A 154 -24.28 -18.12 -12.26
C VAL A 154 -23.30 -18.72 -11.25
N PRO A 155 -23.47 -19.98 -10.81
CA PRO A 155 -22.60 -20.59 -9.80
C PRO A 155 -21.10 -20.54 -10.13
N GLU A 156 -20.75 -20.53 -11.42
CA GLU A 156 -19.38 -20.53 -11.91
C GLU A 156 -18.65 -19.21 -11.68
N ALA A 157 -19.40 -18.11 -11.56
CA ALA A 157 -18.90 -16.76 -11.32
C ALA A 157 -18.83 -16.40 -9.82
N ALA A 158 -19.35 -17.28 -8.95
CA ALA A 158 -19.31 -17.06 -7.51
C ALA A 158 -17.91 -17.33 -6.92
N MET A 159 -17.56 -16.56 -5.90
CA MET A 159 -16.37 -16.84 -5.08
C MET A 159 -16.50 -18.21 -4.39
N GLN A 160 -15.42 -19.00 -4.40
CA GLN A 160 -15.34 -20.30 -3.74
C GLN A 160 -15.13 -20.18 -2.23
N THR A 161 -14.44 -19.12 -1.80
CA THR A 161 -14.24 -18.75 -0.40
C THR A 161 -15.57 -18.32 0.19
N LYS A 162 -16.05 -19.06 1.18
CA LYS A 162 -17.33 -18.80 1.85
C LYS A 162 -17.10 -18.51 3.32
N ALA A 163 -17.82 -17.52 3.82
CA ALA A 163 -17.98 -17.29 5.25
C ALA A 163 -19.37 -17.80 5.66
N VAL A 164 -19.41 -18.69 6.64
CA VAL A 164 -20.67 -19.19 7.23
C VAL A 164 -20.69 -18.70 8.68
N LYS A 165 -21.79 -18.04 9.06
CA LYS A 165 -22.01 -17.74 10.47
C LYS A 165 -22.25 -19.05 11.21
N ALA A 166 -21.27 -19.51 11.97
CA ALA A 166 -21.48 -20.52 13.01
C ALA A 166 -21.89 -19.78 14.30
N ASP A 167 -22.73 -20.41 15.12
CA ASP A 167 -23.43 -19.78 16.25
C ASP A 167 -22.55 -18.85 17.11
N GLY A 168 -23.09 -17.65 17.37
CA GLY A 168 -22.46 -16.45 17.95
C GLY A 168 -23.42 -15.27 17.81
#